data_AF-A0A8T4U584-F1
#
_entry.id   AF-A0A8T4U584-F1
#
_cell.length_a   1.000
_cell.length_b   1.000
_cell.length_c   1.000
_cell.angle_alpha   90.00
_cell.angle_beta   90.00
_cell.angle_gamma   90.00
#
_symmetry.space_group_name_H-M   'P 1'
#
loop_
_entity.id
_entity.type
_entity.pdbx_description
1 polymer ?
#
loop_
_entity_poly.entity_id
_entity_poly.type
_entity_poly.pdbx_seq_one_letter_code
_entity_poly.pdbx_strand_id
1 'polypeptide(L)'
;MIKGQVISGEFGRIIARQKSGESIEIGELLVADSNDGKILMQVYDLVYGSQISQQNLELISGMKLEEGAELELFDANLRNYMLAMMKSLLTIKDKSAFVSKS
;
A
#
# COMPACT_ATOMS: atom_id res chain seq x y z
N MET A 1 -4.93 -8.78 12.20
CA MET A 1 -4.35 -9.32 10.96
C MET A 1 -3.57 -8.19 10.28
N ILE A 2 -2.38 -8.45 9.74
CA ILE A 2 -1.56 -7.41 9.09
C ILE A 2 -2.06 -7.24 7.66
N LYS A 3 -2.63 -6.07 7.33
CA LYS A 3 -3.17 -5.76 6.00
C LYS A 3 -2.13 -5.22 5.01
N GLY A 4 -1.00 -4.72 5.50
CA GLY A 4 0.04 -4.14 4.65
C GLY A 4 1.26 -3.67 5.44
N GLN A 5 2.22 -3.11 4.71
CA GLN A 5 3.48 -2.59 5.25
C GLN A 5 3.64 -1.14 4.82
N VAL A 6 3.94 -0.24 5.75
CA VAL A 6 4.34 1.14 5.44
C VAL A 6 5.67 1.11 4.69
N ILE A 7 5.73 1.75 3.53
CA ILE A 7 6.91 1.76 2.64
C ILE A 7 7.48 3.15 2.37
N SER A 8 6.68 4.19 2.55
CA SER A 8 7.07 5.58 2.30
C SER A 8 6.05 6.53 2.95
N GLY A 9 6.37 7.81 2.99
CA GLY A 9 5.45 8.83 3.46
C GLY A 9 6.10 10.19 3.62
N GLU A 10 5.24 11.18 3.79
CA GLU A 10 5.54 12.55 4.12
C GLU A 10 4.54 13.04 5.18
N PHE A 11 4.69 14.29 5.60
CA PHE A 11 3.79 14.88 6.57
C PHE A 11 2.34 14.88 6.03
N GLY A 12 1.40 14.29 6.78
CA GLY A 12 0.00 14.16 6.38
C GLY A 12 -0.33 13.03 5.39
N ARG A 13 0.68 12.33 4.85
CA ARG A 13 0.50 11.26 3.86
C ARG A 13 1.45 10.09 4.13
N ILE A 14 0.89 8.98 4.55
CA ILE A 14 1.59 7.70 4.72
C ILE A 14 1.20 6.76 3.58
N ILE A 15 2.18 6.04 3.04
CA ILE A 15 1.98 5.09 1.95
C ILE A 15 2.27 3.68 2.46
N ALA A 16 1.27 2.81 2.40
CA ALA A 16 1.42 1.39 2.72
C ALA A 16 1.17 0.53 1.49
N ARG A 17 2.01 -0.49 1.28
CA ARG A 17 1.75 -1.55 0.32
C ARG A 17 0.84 -2.58 0.95
N GLN A 18 -0.30 -2.85 0.31
CA GLN A 18 -1.21 -3.91 0.72
C GLN A 18 -0.55 -5.27 0.58
N LYS A 19 -0.76 -6.13 1.57
CA LYS A 19 -0.34 -7.53 1.54
C LYS A 19 -1.21 -8.30 0.55
N SER A 20 -0.62 -9.19 -0.26
CA SER A 20 -1.41 -10.02 -1.17
C SER A 20 -2.43 -10.88 -0.40
N GLY A 21 -3.65 -10.99 -0.93
CA GLY A 21 -4.78 -11.71 -0.32
C GLY A 21 -5.56 -10.92 0.74
N GLU A 22 -5.08 -9.75 1.17
CA GLU A 22 -5.82 -8.82 2.04
C GLU A 22 -6.50 -7.74 1.19
N SER A 23 -7.54 -7.12 1.73
CA SER A 23 -8.16 -5.93 1.13
C SER A 23 -8.03 -4.72 2.05
N ILE A 24 -7.72 -3.56 1.47
CA ILE A 24 -7.79 -2.25 2.11
C ILE A 24 -8.82 -1.42 1.35
N GLU A 25 -9.74 -0.78 2.06
CA GLU A 25 -10.82 0.02 1.47
C GLU A 25 -10.65 1.52 1.73
N ILE A 26 -11.24 2.36 0.87
CA ILE A 26 -11.29 3.81 1.10
C ILE A 26 -12.12 4.11 2.35
N GLY A 27 -11.61 5.00 3.20
CA GLY A 27 -12.21 5.35 4.48
C GLY A 27 -11.89 4.38 5.61
N GLU A 28 -11.27 3.22 5.31
CA GLU A 28 -10.89 2.24 6.32
C GLU A 28 -9.90 2.83 7.33
N LEU A 29 -10.09 2.49 8.60
CA LEU A 29 -9.20 2.87 9.69
C LEU A 29 -8.19 1.77 9.95
N LEU A 30 -6.90 2.11 9.86
CA LEU A 30 -5.79 1.20 10.08
C LEU A 30 -4.94 1.69 11.25
N VAL A 31 -4.35 0.75 11.98
CA VAL A 31 -3.44 1.03 13.07
C VAL A 31 -2.03 0.61 12.66
N ALA A 32 -1.08 1.54 12.72
CA ALA A 32 0.33 1.24 12.59
C ALA A 32 1.01 1.25 13.97
N ASP A 33 1.87 0.27 14.20
CA ASP A 33 2.78 0.28 15.34
C ASP A 33 3.99 1.17 15.03
N SER A 34 4.35 2.03 15.98
CA SER A 34 5.49 2.95 15.95
C SER A 34 6.30 2.80 17.25
N ASN A 35 7.53 3.29 17.27
CA ASN A 35 8.37 3.28 18.46
C ASN A 35 7.73 4.01 19.65
N ASP A 36 6.92 5.03 19.37
CA ASP A 36 6.27 5.90 20.37
C ASP A 36 4.84 5.48 20.74
N GLY A 37 4.33 4.37 20.19
CA GLY A 37 2.97 3.90 20.44
C GLY A 37 2.29 3.47 19.15
N LYS A 38 0.98 3.72 19.05
CA LYS A 38 0.17 3.32 17.89
C LYS A 38 -0.36 4.54 17.17
N ILE A 39 -0.46 4.48 15.86
CA ILE A 39 -0.98 5.57 15.04
C ILE A 39 -2.24 5.07 14.35
N LEU A 40 -3.36 5.72 14.64
CA LEU A 40 -4.61 5.51 13.92
C LEU A 40 -4.59 6.36 12.65
N MET A 41 -4.81 5.72 11.51
CA MET A 41 -4.78 6.34 10.20
C MET A 41 -6.06 6.03 9.44
N GLN A 42 -6.43 6.90 8.52
CA GLN A 42 -7.55 6.69 7.60
C GLN A 42 -7.04 6.63 6.16
N VAL A 43 -7.43 5.58 5.45
CA VAL A 43 -7.20 5.44 4.01
C VAL A 43 -8.06 6.46 3.27
N TYR A 44 -7.45 7.28 2.42
CA TYR A 44 -8.18 8.28 1.62
C TYR A 44 -8.01 8.06 0.12
N ASP A 45 -7.02 7.26 -0.30
CA ASP A 45 -6.79 6.93 -1.71
C ASP A 45 -6.12 5.55 -1.84
N LEU A 46 -6.39 4.88 -2.96
CA LEU A 46 -5.90 3.55 -3.30
C LEU A 46 -5.33 3.59 -4.72
N VAL A 47 -4.03 3.30 -4.85
CA VAL A 47 -3.31 3.40 -6.12
C VAL A 47 -2.76 2.03 -6.51
N TYR A 48 -2.97 1.63 -7.77
CA TYR A 48 -2.33 0.42 -8.30
C TYR A 48 -0.86 0.70 -8.65
N GLY A 49 0.01 -0.17 -8.17
CA GLY A 49 1.44 -0.14 -8.45
C GLY A 49 1.92 -1.46 -9.05
N SER A 50 3.10 -1.39 -9.67
CA SER A 50 3.80 -2.55 -10.22
C SER A 50 5.28 -2.50 -9.86
N GLN A 51 5.86 -3.66 -9.56
CA GLN A 51 7.33 -3.81 -9.42
C GLN A 51 8.04 -3.83 -10.77
N ILE A 52 7.30 -4.15 -11.84
CA ILE A 52 7.80 -4.10 -13.21
C ILE A 52 7.64 -2.66 -13.70
N SER A 53 8.70 -2.12 -14.30
CA SER A 53 8.65 -0.80 -14.94
C SER A 53 7.53 -0.74 -15.98
N GLN A 54 6.96 0.44 -16.16
CA GLN A 54 5.86 0.64 -17.10
C GLN A 54 6.23 0.16 -18.52
N GLN A 55 7.43 0.49 -18.99
CA GLN A 55 7.95 0.05 -20.29
C GLN A 55 7.97 -1.48 -20.43
N ASN A 56 8.39 -2.20 -19.37
CA ASN A 56 8.43 -3.66 -19.41
C ASN A 56 7.03 -4.26 -19.31
N LEU A 57 6.10 -3.65 -18.56
CA LEU A 57 4.70 -4.06 -18.54
C LEU A 57 4.06 -3.96 -19.93
N GLU A 58 4.33 -2.87 -20.64
CA GLU A 58 3.84 -2.65 -22.01
C GLU A 58 4.40 -3.71 -22.97
N LEU A 59 5.70 -4.00 -22.88
CA LEU A 59 6.34 -5.04 -23.69
C LEU A 59 5.74 -6.43 -23.46
N ILE A 60 5.63 -6.86 -22.20
CA ILE A 60 5.07 -8.18 -21.83
C ILE A 60 3.61 -8.27 -22.29
N SER A 61 2.85 -7.19 -22.11
CA SER A 61 1.45 -7.14 -22.53
C SER A 61 1.31 -7.27 -24.06
N GLY A 62 2.18 -6.61 -24.82
CA GLY A 62 2.25 -6.75 -26.27
C GLY A 62 2.61 -8.17 -26.71
N MET A 63 3.65 -8.76 -26.15
CA MET A 63 4.04 -10.15 -26.46
C MET A 63 2.93 -11.15 -26.15
N LYS A 64 2.24 -10.98 -25.02
CA LYS A 64 1.11 -11.84 -24.66
C LYS A 64 -0.07 -11.68 -25.62
N LEU A 65 -0.35 -10.46 -26.08
CA LEU A 65 -1.46 -10.17 -26.99
C LEU A 65 -1.20 -10.71 -28.40
N GLU A 66 0.01 -10.51 -28.92
CA GLU A 66 0.36 -10.83 -30.32
C GLU A 66 0.80 -12.29 -30.51
N GLU A 67 1.60 -12.83 -29.58
CA GLU A 67 2.23 -14.15 -29.73
C GLU A 67 1.61 -15.22 -28.81
N GLY A 68 0.66 -14.85 -27.95
CA GLY A 68 0.09 -15.76 -26.95
C GLY A 68 1.10 -16.27 -25.93
N ALA A 69 2.26 -15.62 -25.83
CA ALA A 69 3.35 -16.05 -24.96
C ALA A 69 2.99 -15.84 -23.48
N GLU A 70 3.03 -16.91 -22.69
CA GLU A 70 2.97 -16.83 -21.23
C GLU A 70 4.36 -16.54 -20.65
N LEU A 71 4.76 -15.27 -20.71
CA LEU A 71 5.96 -14.77 -20.03
C LEU A 71 5.65 -14.49 -18.55
N GLU A 72 5.92 -15.47 -17.69
CA GLU A 72 5.91 -15.28 -16.24
C GLU A 72 7.23 -14.67 -15.75
N LEU A 73 7.40 -13.37 -15.98
CA LEU A 73 8.43 -12.60 -15.31
C LEU A 73 7.90 -12.19 -13.93
N PHE A 74 8.46 -12.79 -12.88
CA PHE A 74 8.10 -12.64 -11.45
C PHE A 74 6.78 -13.32 -11.03
N ASP A 75 6.72 -13.70 -9.74
CA ASP A 75 5.48 -14.19 -9.11
C ASP A 75 4.36 -13.15 -9.26
N ALA A 76 3.18 -13.62 -9.70
CA ALA A 76 2.01 -12.76 -9.94
C ALA A 76 1.63 -11.92 -8.72
N ASN A 77 1.85 -12.43 -7.50
CA ASN A 77 1.56 -11.74 -6.24
C ASN A 77 2.54 -10.62 -5.91
N LEU A 78 3.72 -10.65 -6.54
CA LEU A 78 4.76 -9.64 -6.32
C LEU A 78 4.73 -8.56 -7.40
N ARG A 79 4.24 -8.89 -8.61
CA ARG A 79 4.20 -7.99 -9.76
C ARG A 79 3.29 -6.80 -9.53
N ASN A 80 2.00 -7.04 -9.28
CA ASN A 80 1.00 -5.99 -9.11
C ASN A 80 0.62 -5.90 -7.64
N TYR A 81 0.44 -4.69 -7.13
CA TYR A 81 0.02 -4.47 -5.75
C TYR A 81 -0.80 -3.19 -5.62
N MET A 82 -1.56 -3.10 -4.54
CA MET A 82 -2.22 -1.86 -4.15
C MET A 82 -1.37 -1.08 -3.15
N LEU A 83 -1.33 0.22 -3.32
CA LEU A 83 -0.81 1.19 -2.39
C LEU A 83 -1.98 1.91 -1.73
N ALA A 84 -2.02 1.89 -0.40
CA ALA A 84 -2.96 2.68 0.38
C ALA A 84 -2.28 3.97 0.80
N MET A 85 -2.88 5.09 0.41
CA MET A 85 -2.52 6.42 0.89
C MET A 85 -3.39 6.74 2.10
N MET A 86 -2.75 7.08 3.20
CA MET A 86 -3.41 7.25 4.48
C MET A 86 -2.99 8.55 5.14
N LYS A 87 -3.91 9.17 5.86
CA LYS A 87 -3.61 10.32 6.72
C LYS A 87 -3.64 9.88 8.18
N SER A 88 -2.72 10.42 8.98
CA SER A 88 -2.72 10.17 10.42
C SER A 88 -3.84 10.96 11.09
N LEU A 89 -4.63 10.29 11.94
CA LEU A 89 -5.70 10.93 12.70
C LEU A 89 -5.28 11.16 14.15
N LEU A 90 -4.82 10.10 14.80
CA LEU A 90 -4.50 10.10 16.24
C LEU A 90 -3.26 9.27 16.52
N THR A 91 -2.44 9.73 17.46
CA THR A 91 -1.38 8.94 18.08
C THR A 91 -1.87 8.47 19.44
N ILE A 92 -1.80 7.17 19.68
CA ILE A 92 -2.19 6.52 20.92
C ILE A 92 -0.91 6.14 21.67
N LYS A 93 -0.68 6.76 22.83
CA LYS A 93 0.44 6.50 23.73
C LYS A 93 -0.06 6.42 25.16
N ASP A 94 0.40 5.42 25.92
CA ASP A 94 0.05 5.23 27.34
C ASP A 94 -1.47 5.30 27.62
N LYS A 95 -2.28 4.65 26.76
CA LYS A 95 -3.76 4.64 26.79
C LYS A 95 -4.43 6.02 26.58
N SER A 96 -3.66 7.03 26.20
CA SER A 96 -4.14 8.37 25.86
C SER A 96 -4.08 8.59 24.36
N ALA A 97 -5.07 9.29 23.80
CA ALA A 97 -5.12 9.67 22.39
C ALA A 97 -4.72 11.14 22.23
N PHE A 98 -3.80 11.39 21.32
CA PHE A 98 -3.28 12.71 20.99
C PHE A 98 -3.56 12.98 19.52
N VAL A 99 -3.83 14.24 19.18
CA VAL A 99 -3.84 14.65 17.77
C VAL A 99 -2.46 14.38 17.22
N SER A 100 -2.39 13.65 16.11
CA SER A 100 -1.16 13.47 15.37
C SER A 100 -0.71 14.86 14.92
N LYS A 101 0.37 15.38 15.53
CA LYS A 101 0.81 16.76 15.28
C LYS A 101 1.01 16.95 13.78
N SER A 102 0.40 18.02 13.29
CA SER A 102 0.61 18.50 11.94
C SER A 102 1.99 19.10 11.73
#